data_AF-A0A8J4T103-F1
#
_entry.id   AF-A0A8J4T103-F1
#
_cell.length_a   1.000
_cell.length_b   1.000
_cell.length_c   1.000
_cell.angle_alpha   90.00
_cell.angle_beta   90.00
_cell.angle_gamma   90.00
#
_symmetry.space_group_name_H-M   'P 1'
#
loop_
_entity.id
_entity.type
_entity.pdbx_description
1 polymer ?
#
loop_
_entity_poly.entity_id
_entity_poly.type
_entity_poly.pdbx_seq_one_letter_code
_entity_poly.pdbx_strand_id
1 'polypeptide(L)'
;ESPPVSLIINPSRTQHFTNDSLSLSCEDQSHSTGWTVRRYTHSEGVLDCSWWGSFTGSTCNISSLSTSHTGVYWCESESGETSNPVNITVHAPFSVLMLISSVVTASPYLLVTIILLFKCYRAR
;
A
#
# COMPACT_ATOMS: atom_id res chain seq x y z
N GLU A 1 -4.87 -26.72 10.88
CA GLU A 1 -4.97 -25.54 11.75
C GLU A 1 -5.02 -24.23 10.98
N SER A 2 -6.00 -23.37 11.28
CA SER A 2 -5.84 -21.92 11.08
C SER A 2 -4.89 -21.43 12.19
N PRO A 3 -3.93 -20.54 11.90
CA PRO A 3 -3.12 -19.95 12.97
C PRO A 3 -4.04 -19.26 13.99
N PRO A 4 -3.71 -19.33 15.30
CA PRO A 4 -4.56 -18.81 16.37
C PRO A 4 -4.66 -17.28 16.38
N VAL A 5 -3.74 -16.58 15.70
CA VAL A 5 -3.62 -15.13 15.69
C VAL A 5 -3.89 -14.55 14.30
N SER A 6 -4.57 -13.41 14.28
CA SER A 6 -4.84 -12.64 13.06
C SER A 6 -4.28 -11.23 13.17
N LEU A 7 -3.79 -10.71 12.04
CA LEU A 7 -3.41 -9.30 11.92
C LEU A 7 -4.68 -8.45 11.79
N ILE A 8 -4.88 -7.53 12.73
CA ILE A 8 -5.92 -6.52 12.68
C ILE A 8 -5.38 -5.28 11.99
N ILE A 9 -6.18 -4.75 11.06
CA ILE A 9 -5.86 -3.57 10.28
C ILE A 9 -6.94 -2.52 10.54
N ASN A 10 -6.52 -1.31 10.95
CA ASN A 10 -7.42 -0.19 11.17
C ASN A 10 -6.92 1.05 10.40
N PRO A 11 -7.71 1.61 9.46
CA PRO A 11 -9.05 1.16 9.05
C PRO A 11 -9.01 -0.22 8.36
N SER A 12 -10.11 -0.99 8.45
CA SER A 12 -10.24 -2.39 7.98
C SER A 12 -10.28 -2.54 6.45
N ARG A 13 -9.24 -2.00 5.80
CA ARG A 13 -9.00 -2.04 4.35
C ARG A 13 -7.51 -2.27 4.11
N THR A 14 -7.17 -2.73 2.91
CA THR A 14 -5.78 -3.01 2.51
C THR A 14 -5.22 -2.01 1.49
N GLN A 15 -6.06 -1.09 1.00
CA GLN A 15 -5.68 -0.04 0.08
C GLN A 15 -5.80 1.31 0.78
N HIS A 16 -4.73 2.10 0.71
CA HIS A 16 -4.61 3.40 1.36
C HIS A 16 -3.97 4.41 0.41
N PHE A 17 -4.09 5.70 0.76
CA PHE A 17 -3.36 6.77 0.08
C PHE A 17 -2.19 7.27 0.93
N THR A 18 -1.23 7.93 0.29
CA THR A 18 -0.18 8.63 1.03
C THR A 18 -0.80 9.68 1.96
N ASN A 19 -0.20 9.89 3.13
CA ASN A 19 -0.70 10.72 4.23
C ASN A 19 -1.92 10.18 4.99
N ASP A 20 -2.48 9.02 4.60
CA ASP A 20 -3.41 8.30 5.47
C ASP A 20 -2.67 7.79 6.72
N SER A 21 -3.39 7.61 7.81
CA SER A 21 -2.92 6.87 8.99
C SER A 21 -3.30 5.39 8.91
N LEU A 22 -2.47 4.53 9.52
CA LEU A 22 -2.67 3.09 9.57
C LEU A 22 -2.29 2.56 10.95
N SER A 23 -3.11 1.68 11.49
CA SER A 23 -2.86 1.00 12.75
C SER A 23 -2.94 -0.51 12.53
N LEU A 24 -1.92 -1.22 13.00
CA LEU A 24 -1.76 -2.66 12.84
C LEU A 24 -1.55 -3.28 14.21
N SER A 25 -2.32 -4.30 14.55
CA SER A 25 -2.15 -5.01 15.82
C SER A 25 -2.32 -6.51 15.62
N CYS A 26 -1.73 -7.26 16.53
CA CYS A 26 -1.94 -8.70 16.64
C CYS A 26 -2.95 -8.91 17.76
N GLU A 27 -4.16 -9.37 17.41
CA GLU A 27 -5.11 -9.81 18.43
C GLU A 27 -4.98 -11.31 18.58
N ASP A 28 -4.72 -11.72 19.81
CA ASP A 28 -4.71 -13.11 20.16
C ASP A 28 -6.12 -13.57 20.53
N GLN A 29 -6.58 -14.68 19.95
CA GLN A 29 -7.77 -15.36 20.43
C GLN A 29 -7.55 -15.94 21.85
N SER A 30 -6.30 -16.00 22.34
CA SER A 30 -5.91 -16.60 23.62
C SER A 30 -5.11 -15.73 24.62
N HIS A 31 -5.08 -14.39 24.51
CA HIS A 31 -4.38 -13.49 25.47
C HIS A 31 -2.85 -13.72 25.66
N SER A 32 -2.17 -14.26 24.67
CA SER A 32 -0.73 -14.52 24.62
C SER A 32 0.04 -13.22 24.39
N THR A 33 0.75 -12.81 25.43
CA THR A 33 1.83 -11.84 25.39
C THR A 33 2.99 -12.40 24.56
N GLY A 34 3.34 -11.77 23.44
CA GLY A 34 4.55 -12.14 22.66
C GLY A 34 4.46 -12.03 21.14
N TRP A 35 3.34 -11.59 20.58
CA TRP A 35 3.20 -11.38 19.13
C TRP A 35 3.62 -9.98 18.70
N THR A 36 4.41 -9.91 17.64
CA THR A 36 4.93 -8.67 17.06
C THR A 36 4.49 -8.51 15.61
N VAL A 37 4.14 -7.28 15.23
CA VAL A 37 3.83 -6.97 13.82
C VAL A 37 5.12 -6.90 13.04
N ARG A 38 5.23 -7.72 12.00
CA ARG A 38 6.32 -7.73 11.04
C ARG A 38 5.82 -7.25 9.68
N ARG A 39 6.77 -6.75 8.90
CA ARG A 39 6.54 -6.27 7.54
C ARG A 39 7.69 -6.67 6.64
N TYR A 40 7.36 -7.01 5.40
CA TYR A 40 8.30 -7.08 4.28
C TYR A 40 7.89 -6.06 3.21
N THR A 41 8.80 -5.15 2.87
CA THR A 41 8.65 -4.27 1.69
C THR A 41 9.80 -4.51 0.73
N HIS A 42 9.54 -4.26 -0.56
CA HIS A 42 10.57 -4.44 -1.59
C HIS A 42 11.77 -3.49 -1.40
N SER A 43 11.57 -2.34 -0.75
CA SER A 43 12.60 -1.32 -0.56
C SER A 43 13.44 -1.48 0.71
N GLU A 44 12.88 -2.05 1.79
CA GLU A 44 13.51 -2.01 3.12
C GLU A 44 13.67 -3.39 3.77
N GLY A 45 13.18 -4.47 3.15
CA GLY A 45 13.28 -5.82 3.71
C GLY A 45 12.39 -6.01 4.94
N VAL A 46 12.82 -6.88 5.87
CA VAL A 46 12.08 -7.16 7.11
C VAL A 46 12.58 -6.27 8.24
N LEU A 47 11.75 -5.32 8.67
CA LEU A 47 12.06 -4.39 9.76
C LEU A 47 10.94 -4.37 10.80
N ASP A 48 11.33 -4.15 12.05
CA ASP A 48 10.41 -3.95 13.16
C ASP A 48 9.65 -2.63 13.06
N CYS A 49 8.43 -2.61 13.62
CA CYS A 49 7.56 -1.43 13.60
C CYS A 49 8.26 -0.16 14.05
N SER A 50 9.15 -0.21 15.05
CA SER A 50 9.81 0.99 15.59
C SER A 50 10.69 1.75 14.57
N TRP A 51 10.95 1.17 13.39
CA TRP A 51 11.76 1.76 12.33
C TRP A 51 10.90 2.52 11.31
N TRP A 52 9.63 2.14 11.17
CA TRP A 52 8.72 2.65 10.13
C TRP A 52 7.37 3.13 10.67
N GLY A 53 7.19 3.10 11.99
CA GLY A 53 6.01 3.53 12.71
C GLY A 53 6.32 3.77 14.19
N SER A 54 5.28 4.02 14.96
CA SER A 54 5.32 4.17 16.41
C SER A 54 4.62 3.00 17.08
N PHE A 55 5.26 2.42 18.09
CA PHE A 55 4.72 1.29 18.83
C PHE A 55 3.99 1.78 20.09
N THR A 56 2.73 1.36 20.25
CA THR A 56 1.90 1.65 21.43
C THR A 56 1.26 0.36 21.92
N GLY A 57 1.75 -0.22 23.01
CA GLY A 57 1.27 -1.52 23.50
C GLY A 57 1.63 -2.65 22.53
N SER A 58 0.66 -3.38 22.00
CA SER A 58 0.86 -4.41 20.95
C SER A 58 0.55 -3.88 19.53
N THR A 59 0.38 -2.57 19.39
CA THR A 59 -0.10 -1.92 18.17
C THR A 59 0.99 -1.09 17.51
N CYS A 60 1.20 -1.31 16.22
CA CYS A 60 2.02 -0.51 15.36
C CYS A 60 1.18 0.58 14.66
N ASN A 61 1.52 1.84 14.88
CA ASN A 61 0.83 2.98 14.28
C ASN A 61 1.73 3.70 13.29
N ILE A 62 1.23 3.97 12.09
CA ILE A 62 1.85 4.84 11.09
C ILE A 62 0.97 6.08 10.99
N SER A 63 1.54 7.24 11.32
CA SER A 63 0.81 8.52 11.29
C SER A 63 0.63 9.08 9.88
N SER A 64 1.58 8.81 8.98
CA SER A 64 1.54 9.26 7.59
C SER A 64 2.14 8.19 6.67
N LEU A 65 1.29 7.59 5.83
CA LEU A 65 1.69 6.58 4.88
C LEU A 65 2.48 7.18 3.70
N SER A 66 3.48 6.44 3.23
CA SER A 66 4.22 6.66 1.99
C SER A 66 4.09 5.43 1.08
N THR A 67 4.40 5.57 -0.21
CA THR A 67 4.40 4.44 -1.15
C THR A 67 5.39 3.33 -0.75
N SER A 68 6.44 3.64 0.02
CA SER A 68 7.40 2.65 0.54
C SER A 68 6.82 1.74 1.62
N HIS A 69 5.68 2.10 2.21
CA HIS A 69 4.94 1.22 3.13
C HIS A 69 4.13 0.14 2.40
N THR A 70 4.12 0.11 1.06
CA THR A 70 3.52 -0.99 0.30
C THR A 70 4.30 -2.28 0.54
N GLY A 71 3.62 -3.34 0.98
CA GLY A 71 4.28 -4.61 1.31
C GLY A 71 3.36 -5.65 1.95
N VAL A 72 3.99 -6.70 2.44
CA VAL A 72 3.36 -7.84 3.13
C VAL A 72 3.51 -7.66 4.63
N TYR A 73 2.43 -7.86 5.38
CA TYR A 73 2.38 -7.68 6.84
C TYR A 73 1.84 -8.94 7.52
N TRP A 74 2.41 -9.31 8.66
CA TRP A 74 1.95 -10.46 9.45
C TRP A 74 2.30 -10.28 10.93
N CYS A 75 1.72 -11.14 11.77
CA CYS A 75 2.10 -11.28 13.16
C CYS A 75 3.09 -12.44 13.31
N GLU A 76 4.16 -12.22 14.08
CA GLU A 76 5.18 -13.23 14.39
C GLU A 76 5.35 -13.34 15.90
N SER A 77 5.38 -14.58 16.40
CA SER A 77 5.64 -14.90 17.80
C SER A 77 7.13 -15.09 18.06
N GLU A 78 7.54 -15.05 19.33
CA GLU A 78 8.94 -15.32 19.74
C GLU A 78 9.44 -16.73 19.36
N SER A 79 8.53 -17.70 19.23
CA SER A 79 8.82 -19.07 18.78
C SER A 79 8.93 -19.19 17.25
N GLY A 80 8.65 -18.12 16.50
CA GLY A 80 8.70 -18.09 15.04
C GLY A 80 7.41 -18.54 14.33
N GLU A 81 6.32 -18.73 15.06
CA GLU A 81 4.99 -18.96 14.45
C GLU A 81 4.48 -17.66 13.82
N THR A 82 3.77 -17.78 12.69
CA THR A 82 3.29 -16.63 11.90
C THR A 82 1.78 -16.69 11.65
N SER A 83 1.12 -15.53 11.70
CA SER A 83 -0.26 -15.40 11.22
C SER A 83 -0.35 -15.48 9.68
N ASN A 84 -1.57 -15.50 9.15
CA ASN A 84 -1.77 -15.28 7.72
C ASN A 84 -1.23 -13.89 7.32
N PRO A 85 -0.42 -13.80 6.25
CA PRO A 85 0.07 -12.52 5.77
C PRO A 85 -1.02 -11.74 5.03
N VAL A 86 -0.93 -10.42 5.08
CA VAL A 86 -1.83 -9.49 4.38
C VAL A 86 -1.00 -8.52 3.53
N ASN A 87 -1.44 -8.31 2.29
CA ASN A 87 -0.83 -7.33 1.39
C ASN A 87 -1.49 -5.97 1.57
N ILE A 88 -0.69 -4.95 1.88
CA ILE A 88 -1.15 -3.55 2.00
C ILE A 88 -0.53 -2.74 0.86
N THR A 89 -1.36 -1.96 0.17
CA THR A 89 -0.95 -1.11 -0.96
C THR A 89 -1.21 0.35 -0.64
N VAL A 90 -0.20 1.20 -0.86
CA VAL A 90 -0.29 2.65 -0.68
C VAL A 90 -0.13 3.36 -2.00
N HIS A 91 -1.14 4.14 -2.38
CA HIS A 91 -1.17 4.92 -3.61
C HIS A 91 -0.80 6.37 -3.35
N ALA A 92 0.01 6.95 -4.24
CA ALA A 92 0.13 8.41 -4.31
C ALA A 92 -1.14 8.99 -4.97
N PRO A 93 -1.68 10.11 -4.48
CA PRO A 93 -2.79 10.79 -5.13
C PRO A 93 -2.35 11.25 -6.52
N PHE A 94 -3.24 11.07 -7.50
CA PHE A 94 -3.03 11.61 -8.83
C PHE A 94 -2.97 13.15 -8.75
N SER A 95 -1.85 13.73 -9.14
CA SER A 95 -1.75 15.17 -9.26
C SER A 95 -2.65 15.63 -10.41
N VAL A 96 -3.62 16.50 -10.13
CA VAL A 96 -4.48 17.11 -11.16
C VAL A 96 -3.63 17.78 -12.23
N LEU A 97 -2.50 18.39 -11.83
CA LEU A 97 -1.50 18.96 -12.73
C LEU A 97 -0.95 17.92 -13.72
N MET A 98 -0.65 16.70 -13.25
CA MET A 98 -0.14 15.62 -14.09
C MET A 98 -1.21 15.13 -15.07
N LEU A 99 -2.47 15.07 -14.64
CA LEU A 99 -3.58 14.70 -15.50
C LEU A 99 -3.81 15.73 -16.61
N ILE A 100 -3.85 17.03 -16.28
CA ILE A 100 -4.03 18.08 -17.30
C ILE A 100 -2.86 18.11 -18.28
N SER A 101 -1.60 17.93 -17.83
CA SER A 101 -0.44 17.88 -18.72
C SER A 101 -0.54 16.72 -19.71
N SER A 102 -1.01 15.55 -19.24
CA SER A 102 -1.21 14.38 -20.09
C SER A 102 -2.31 14.61 -21.13
N VAL A 103 -3.43 15.25 -20.75
CA VAL A 103 -4.54 15.54 -21.67
C VAL A 103 -4.16 16.63 -22.69
N VAL A 104 -3.51 17.71 -22.25
CA VAL A 104 -3.06 18.81 -23.10
C VAL A 104 -2.02 18.34 -24.12
N THR A 105 -1.21 17.34 -23.78
CA THR A 105 -0.27 16.74 -24.73
C THR A 105 -0.95 15.72 -25.63
N ALA A 106 -1.78 14.80 -25.15
CA ALA A 106 -2.38 13.78 -26.02
C ALA A 106 -3.38 14.35 -27.05
N SER A 107 -4.16 15.36 -26.67
CA SER A 107 -5.21 15.95 -27.50
C SER A 107 -4.72 16.49 -28.86
N PRO A 108 -3.69 17.36 -28.94
CA PRO A 108 -3.19 17.87 -30.21
C PRO A 108 -2.60 16.77 -31.10
N TYR A 109 -1.91 15.77 -30.54
CA TYR A 109 -1.35 14.66 -31.32
C TYR A 109 -2.46 13.78 -31.92
N LEU A 110 -3.52 13.52 -31.16
CA LEU A 110 -4.69 12.79 -31.65
C LEU A 110 -5.39 13.58 -32.76
N LEU A 111 -5.55 14.89 -32.59
CA LEU A 111 -6.12 15.76 -33.62
C LEU A 111 -5.30 15.75 -34.92
N VAL A 112 -3.97 15.88 -34.81
CA VAL A 112 -3.08 15.85 -35.98
C VAL A 112 -3.14 14.50 -36.69
N THR A 113 -3.11 13.39 -35.96
CA THR A 113 -3.19 12.06 -36.56
C THR A 113 -4.52 11.84 -37.29
N ILE A 114 -5.65 12.26 -36.71
CA ILE A 114 -6.97 12.22 -37.37
C ILE A 114 -6.98 13.05 -38.66
N ILE A 115 -6.44 14.28 -38.62
CA ILE A 115 -6.35 15.16 -39.80
C ILE A 115 -5.51 14.50 -40.90
N LEU A 116 -4.34 13.95 -40.55
CA LEU A 116 -3.47 13.27 -41.50
C LEU A 116 -4.14 12.04 -42.09
N LEU A 117 -4.81 11.21 -41.27
CA LEU A 117 -5.56 10.05 -41.74
C LEU A 117 -6.67 10.46 -42.72
N PHE A 118 -7.42 11.51 -42.41
CA PHE A 118 -8.46 12.03 -43.31
C PHE A 118 -7.89 12.55 -44.63
N LYS A 119 -6.75 13.26 -44.58
CA LYS A 119 -6.05 13.70 -45.80
C LYS A 119 -5.53 12.53 -46.63
N CYS A 120 -4.95 11.51 -46.01
CA CYS A 120 -4.52 10.28 -46.68
C CYS A 120 -5.70 9.53 -47.30
N TYR A 121 -6.81 9.42 -46.58
CA TYR A 121 -8.02 8.79 -47.09
C TYR A 121 -8.57 9.51 -48.32
N ARG A 122 -8.63 10.84 -48.32
CA ARG A 122 -9.07 11.63 -49.48
C ARG A 122 -8.08 11.65 -50.65
N ALA A 123 -6.81 11.36 -50.41
CA ALA A 123 -5.78 11.32 -51.46
C ALA A 123 -5.71 9.95 -52.17
N ARG A 124 -6.42 8.95 -51.66
CA ARG A 124 -6.53 7.60 -52.22
C ARG A 124 -7.85 7.44 -52.98
#